data_AF-A0A9N9FSG9-F1
#
_entry.id   AF-A0A9N9FSG9-F1
#
_cell.length_a   1.000
_cell.length_b   1.000
_cell.length_c   1.000
_cell.angle_alpha   90.00
_cell.angle_beta   90.00
_cell.angle_gamma   90.00
#
_symmetry.space_group_name_H-M   'P 1'
#
loop_
_entity.id
_entity.type
_entity.pdbx_description
1 polymer ?
#
loop_
_entity_poly.entity_id
_entity_poly.type
_entity_poly.pdbx_seq_one_letter_code
_entity_poly.pdbx_strand_id
1 'polypeptide(L)'
;MKRAHITNKIRRSWCVCEKLMVVYYFEYIKNVRKTAKEFGIEPKQVRDWRKKKQELLDALPHALSLHPGRSAQYPILEEKLFNWVKELRDRQNA
;
A
#
# COMPACT_ATOMS: atom_id res chain seq x y z
N MET A 1 -0.33 15.76 -9.64
CA MET A 1 -0.84 14.40 -9.33
C MET A 1 0.04 13.36 -10.00
N LYS A 2 0.64 12.42 -9.25
CA LYS A 2 1.44 11.32 -9.82
C LYS A 2 0.50 10.17 -10.24
N ARG A 3 0.74 9.59 -11.43
CA ARG A 3 -0.09 8.53 -12.04
C ARG A 3 0.17 7.16 -11.38
N ALA A 4 -0.85 6.31 -11.34
CA ALA A 4 -0.71 4.91 -10.89
C ALA A 4 0.20 4.14 -11.86
N HIS A 5 1.16 3.36 -11.35
CA HIS A 5 2.12 2.62 -12.18
C HIS A 5 1.81 1.11 -12.17
N ILE A 6 1.25 0.60 -13.26
CA ILE A 6 1.01 -0.84 -13.41
C ILE A 6 2.36 -1.55 -13.62
N THR A 7 2.73 -2.46 -12.71
CA THR A 7 3.98 -3.26 -12.76
C THR A 7 3.67 -4.75 -12.94
N ASN A 8 4.55 -5.50 -13.63
CA ASN A 8 4.39 -6.92 -13.97
C ASN A 8 5.06 -7.89 -12.96
N LYS A 9 5.32 -7.48 -11.71
CA LYS A 9 6.01 -8.33 -10.72
C LYS A 9 5.09 -9.44 -10.18
N ILE A 10 5.63 -10.66 -10.02
CA ILE A 10 4.89 -11.84 -9.49
C ILE A 10 4.32 -11.57 -8.08
N ARG A 11 5.11 -10.98 -7.18
CA ARG A 11 4.68 -10.53 -5.85
C ARG A 11 4.69 -9.00 -5.79
N ARG A 12 3.79 -8.39 -6.55
CA ARG A 12 3.61 -6.94 -6.57
C ARG A 12 2.94 -6.45 -5.28
N SER A 13 3.52 -5.41 -4.68
CA SER A 13 2.82 -4.59 -3.68
C SER A 13 1.96 -3.55 -4.40
N TRP A 14 0.74 -3.33 -3.92
CA TRP A 14 -0.23 -2.37 -4.47
C TRP A 14 -0.37 -1.18 -3.51
N CYS A 15 -0.06 0.03 -3.99
CA CYS A 15 -0.27 1.24 -3.21
C CYS A 15 -1.75 1.62 -3.15
N VAL A 16 -2.12 2.52 -2.22
CA VAL A 16 -3.50 2.97 -2.04
C VAL A 16 -4.09 3.54 -3.34
N CYS A 17 -3.36 4.40 -4.06
CA CYS A 17 -3.83 4.93 -5.35
C CYS A 17 -4.16 3.86 -6.38
N GLU A 18 -3.33 2.82 -6.49
CA GLU A 18 -3.56 1.74 -7.46
C GLU A 18 -4.78 0.91 -7.05
N LYS A 19 -4.95 0.62 -5.75
CA LYS A 19 -6.14 -0.07 -5.24
C LYS A 19 -7.40 0.74 -5.52
N LEU A 20 -7.37 2.06 -5.30
CA LEU A 20 -8.48 2.96 -5.61
C LEU A 20 -8.81 2.97 -7.11
N MET A 21 -7.80 3.00 -7.97
CA MET A 21 -8.00 2.93 -9.43
C MET A 21 -8.76 1.65 -9.84
N VAL A 22 -8.38 0.50 -9.26
CA VAL A 22 -9.07 -0.78 -9.50
C VAL A 22 -10.52 -0.73 -9.00
N VAL A 23 -10.76 -0.14 -7.82
CA VAL A 23 -12.10 0.01 -7.25
C VAL A 23 -12.97 0.90 -8.15
N TYR A 24 -12.48 2.05 -8.61
CA TYR A 24 -13.23 2.93 -9.51
C TYR A 24 -13.52 2.27 -10.87
N TYR A 25 -12.56 1.54 -11.43
CA TYR A 25 -12.79 0.76 -12.65
C TYR A 25 -13.85 -0.33 -12.44
N PHE A 26 -13.82 -1.02 -11.30
CA PHE A 26 -14.88 -1.96 -10.92
C PHE A 26 -16.24 -1.26 -10.80
N GLU A 27 -16.33 -0.05 -10.23
CA GLU A 27 -17.61 0.66 -10.09
C GLU A 27 -18.23 1.05 -11.43
N TYR A 28 -17.39 1.34 -12.43
CA TYR A 28 -17.83 1.59 -13.81
C TYR A 28 -18.36 0.33 -14.49
N ILE A 29 -17.64 -0.79 -14.42
CA ILE A 29 -17.99 -2.03 -15.12
C ILE A 29 -19.00 -2.89 -14.36
N LYS A 30 -18.96 -2.85 -13.03
CA LYS A 30 -19.72 -3.67 -12.07
C LYS A 30 -19.52 -5.18 -12.21
N ASN A 31 -18.37 -5.63 -12.73
CA ASN A 31 -18.04 -7.05 -12.90
C ASN A 31 -16.66 -7.40 -12.31
N VAL A 32 -16.65 -8.18 -11.22
CA VAL A 32 -15.44 -8.55 -10.48
C VAL A 32 -14.47 -9.38 -11.34
N ARG A 33 -14.96 -10.37 -12.09
CA ARG A 33 -14.11 -11.26 -12.89
C ARG A 33 -13.44 -10.50 -14.03
N LYS A 34 -14.18 -9.61 -14.69
CA LYS A 34 -13.63 -8.76 -15.76
C LYS A 34 -12.56 -7.81 -15.22
N THR A 35 -12.83 -7.13 -14.10
CA THR A 35 -11.83 -6.27 -13.44
C THR A 35 -10.58 -7.03 -13.03
N ALA A 36 -10.75 -8.20 -12.41
CA ALA A 36 -9.63 -9.03 -11.98
C ALA A 36 -8.73 -9.45 -13.16
N LYS A 37 -9.35 -9.84 -14.29
CA LYS A 37 -8.64 -10.17 -15.53
C LYS A 37 -7.88 -8.98 -16.11
N GLU A 38 -8.50 -7.80 -16.14
CA GLU A 38 -7.90 -6.58 -16.67
C GLU A 38 -6.61 -6.18 -15.92
N PHE A 39 -6.63 -6.28 -14.59
CA PHE A 39 -5.51 -5.89 -13.75
C PHE A 39 -4.57 -7.03 -13.38
N GLY A 40 -4.83 -8.26 -13.84
CA GLY A 40 -4.03 -9.44 -13.51
C GLY A 40 -3.99 -9.76 -12.01
N ILE A 41 -5.10 -9.53 -11.30
CA ILE A 41 -5.24 -9.74 -9.85
C ILE A 41 -6.27 -10.82 -9.53
N GLU A 42 -6.28 -11.29 -8.29
CA GLU A 42 -7.28 -12.26 -7.86
C GLU A 42 -8.65 -11.58 -7.65
N PRO A 43 -9.78 -12.20 -8.07
CA PRO A 43 -11.12 -11.69 -7.78
C PRO A 43 -11.39 -11.38 -6.31
N LYS A 44 -10.71 -12.08 -5.40
CA LYS A 44 -10.76 -11.81 -3.96
C LYS A 44 -10.24 -10.41 -3.62
N GLN A 45 -9.12 -9.99 -4.21
CA GLN A 45 -8.52 -8.68 -3.96
C GLN A 45 -9.47 -7.54 -4.35
N VAL A 46 -10.18 -7.67 -5.48
CA VAL A 46 -11.19 -6.70 -5.92
C VAL A 46 -12.31 -6.55 -4.88
N ARG A 47 -12.80 -7.68 -4.34
CA ARG A 47 -13.86 -7.67 -3.32
C ARG A 47 -13.37 -7.03 -2.02
N ASP A 48 -12.17 -7.38 -1.58
CA ASP A 48 -11.59 -6.88 -0.34
C ASP A 48 -11.35 -5.36 -0.42
N TRP A 49 -10.77 -4.88 -1.53
CA TRP A 49 -10.54 -3.45 -1.75
C TRP A 49 -11.84 -2.66 -1.90
N ARG A 50 -12.85 -3.24 -2.57
CA ARG A 50 -14.20 -2.64 -2.63
C ARG A 50 -14.79 -2.47 -1.23
N LYS A 51 -14.70 -3.49 -0.37
CA LYS A 51 -15.21 -3.43 1.00
C LYS A 51 -14.49 -2.38 1.83
N LYS A 52 -13.19 -2.20 1.61
CA LYS A 52 -12.34 -1.21 2.29
C LYS A 52 -12.19 0.12 1.53
N LYS A 53 -13.12 0.45 0.62
CA LYS A 53 -13.01 1.67 -0.21
C LYS A 53 -12.86 2.93 0.63
N GLN A 54 -13.64 3.06 1.71
CA GLN A 54 -13.58 4.25 2.57
C GLN A 54 -12.23 4.37 3.26
N GLU A 55 -11.74 3.28 3.87
CA GLU A 55 -10.40 3.23 4.48
C GLU A 55 -9.29 3.58 3.48
N LEU A 56 -9.44 3.18 2.21
CA LEU A 56 -8.51 3.53 1.14
C LEU A 56 -8.57 5.01 0.76
N LEU A 57 -9.73 5.67 0.84
CA LEU A 57 -9.86 7.10 0.57
C LEU A 57 -9.23 7.93 1.70
N ASP A 58 -9.32 7.46 2.94
CA ASP A 58 -8.80 8.14 4.11
C ASP A 58 -7.27 7.94 4.28
N ALA A 59 -6.69 6.95 3.59
CA ALA A 59 -5.27 6.61 3.67
C ALA A 59 -4.38 7.48 2.77
N LEU A 60 -3.09 7.57 3.12
CA LEU A 60 -2.11 8.30 2.31
C LEU A 60 -1.98 7.66 0.90
N PRO A 61 -1.96 8.46 -0.18
CA PRO A 61 -1.93 8.00 -1.58
C PRO A 61 -0.84 6.95 -1.90
N HIS A 62 0.32 7.12 -1.27
CA HIS A 62 1.52 6.31 -1.50
C HIS A 62 1.74 5.22 -0.44
N ALA A 63 0.85 5.10 0.54
CA ALA A 63 0.95 4.03 1.52
C ALA A 63 0.83 2.67 0.84
N LEU A 64 1.76 1.76 1.17
CA LEU A 64 1.73 0.39 0.68
C LEU A 64 0.82 -0.49 1.58
N SER A 65 0.66 -0.10 2.84
CA SER A 65 -0.21 -0.78 3.81
C SER A 65 -1.27 0.17 4.36
N LEU A 66 -2.51 -0.31 4.44
CA LEU A 66 -3.64 0.37 5.08
C LEU A 66 -3.46 0.44 6.61
N HIS A 67 -2.87 -0.62 7.17
CA HIS A 67 -2.51 -0.67 8.57
C HIS A 67 -0.98 -0.63 8.63
N PRO A 68 -0.35 0.44 9.14
CA PRO A 68 1.01 0.27 9.66
C PRO A 68 0.95 -0.92 10.63
N GLY A 69 2.01 -1.74 10.66
CA GLY A 69 2.03 -2.96 11.48
C GLY A 69 1.83 -2.67 12.97
N ARG A 70 2.23 -3.60 13.83
CA ARG A 70 2.19 -3.37 15.28
C ARG A 70 2.86 -2.03 15.61
N SER A 71 2.14 -1.15 16.31
CA SER A 71 2.72 0.10 16.79
C SER A 71 3.92 -0.19 17.67
N ALA A 72 4.90 0.72 17.67
CA ALA A 72 6.06 0.63 18.56
C ALA A 72 5.60 0.35 20.00
N GLN A 73 6.21 -0.65 20.63
CA GLN A 73 5.88 -0.99 22.02
C GLN A 73 6.47 0.06 22.97
N TYR A 74 7.61 0.64 22.58
CA TYR A 74 8.28 1.71 23.31
C TYR A 74 8.68 2.82 22.34
N PRO A 75 7.75 3.70 21.93
CA PRO A 75 7.97 4.67 20.85
C PRO A 75 9.23 5.53 21.06
N ILE A 76 9.40 6.06 22.27
CA ILE A 76 10.53 6.94 22.62
C ILE A 76 11.87 6.18 22.61
N LEU A 77 11.88 4.93 23.10
CA LEU A 77 13.09 4.12 23.17
C LEU A 77 13.51 3.65 21.78
N GLU A 78 12.54 3.21 20.97
CA GLU A 78 12.77 2.79 19.59
C GLU A 78 13.30 3.95 18.73
N GLU A 79 12.78 5.17 18.92
CA GLU A 79 13.27 6.36 18.25
C GLU A 79 14.71 6.71 18.67
N LYS A 80 15.02 6.69 19.98
CA LYS A 80 16.38 6.91 20.48
C LYS A 80 17.36 5.86 19.94
N LEU A 81 16.96 4.59 19.92
CA LEU A 81 17.77 3.51 19.39
C LEU A 81 18.01 3.69 17.88
N PHE A 82 16.98 4.05 17.12
CA PHE A 82 17.08 4.33 15.69
C PHE A 82 18.09 5.44 15.41
N ASN A 83 18.01 6.56 16.13
CA ASN A 83 18.93 7.68 15.98
C ASN A 83 20.38 7.27 16.32
N TRP A 84 20.58 6.54 17.42
CA TRP A 84 21.90 6.04 17.80
C TRP A 84 22.52 5.11 16.75
N VAL A 85 21.72 4.19 16.19
CA VAL A 85 22.19 3.28 15.11
C VAL A 85 22.50 4.07 13.83
N LYS A 86 21.70 5.08 13.50
CA LYS A 86 21.93 5.94 12.34
C LYS A 86 23.26 6.67 12.47
N GLU A 87 23.53 7.29 13.61
CA GLU A 87 24.80 7.97 13.90
C GLU A 87 26.01 7.02 13.86
N LEU A 88 25.86 5.76 14.25
CA LEU A 88 26.93 4.76 14.12
C LEU A 88 27.25 4.45 12.65
N ARG A 89 26.22 4.28 11.82
CA ARG A 89 26.39 4.01 10.38
C ARG A 89 26.99 5.22 9.66
N ASP A 90 26.53 6.43 9.98
CA ASP A 90 27.06 7.66 9.39
C ASP A 90 28.54 7.83 9.74
N ARG A 91 28.96 7.49 10.97
CA ARG A 91 30.38 7.49 11.37
C ARG A 91 31.23 6.41 10.72
N GLN A 92 30.65 5.25 10.36
CA GLN A 92 31.36 4.17 9.69
C GLN A 92 31.51 4.41 8.17
N ASN A 93 30.59 5.18 7.59
CA ASN A 93 30.60 5.53 6.16
C ASN A 93 31.31 6.87 5.86
N ALA A 94 31.83 7.55 6.89
CA ALA A 94 32.66 8.74 6.79
C ALA A 94 34.15 8.36 6.79
#